data_AF-A0A8J9RJ87-F1
#
_entry.id   AF-A0A8J9RJ87-F1
#
_cell.length_a   1.000
_cell.length_b   1.000
_cell.length_c   1.000
_cell.angle_alpha   90.00
_cell.angle_beta   90.00
_cell.angle_gamma   90.00
#
_symmetry.space_group_name_H-M   'P 1'
#
loop_
_entity.id
_entity.type
_entity.pdbx_description
1 polymer ?
#
loop_
_entity_poly.entity_id
_entity_poly.type
_entity_poly.pdbx_seq_one_letter_code
_entity_poly.pdbx_strand_id
1 'polypeptide(L)'
;MAARNMPSEELLDDLCTRFILNVPAEDLQSFEKFMFLVEQAHWYYEDFCRDNDPSLKSLSLRTFTGIIFQHCPGLAQLYKDRDSIYARFSAYKQTVPVMGAILLNTNMDKCLLVRGFKNSASWGFPKGKVAKDEADAACAIREVREETGLDISDMLVEEDCIERHIKQQRSKLYIVTGVEETTEFEPQVRGEIGAFGWHYVTSLPASEEAAMQYNTAEGARHHFYQVAPYVSQLRRFVKKKKAQAKKRKPDAKVPEVLHAPNSGEAVQVASTANIKAVPAAGQAWLNFKFDTAAIMQHLAF
;
A
#
# COMPACT_ATOMS: atom_id res chain seq x y z
N MET A 1 16.20 -29.34 -13.97
CA MET A 1 15.17 -28.35 -13.57
C MET A 1 13.84 -28.89 -14.08
N ALA A 2 12.82 -29.01 -13.22
CA ALA A 2 11.48 -29.39 -13.68
C ALA A 2 11.00 -28.38 -14.74
N ALA A 3 10.37 -28.86 -15.81
CA ALA A 3 9.71 -27.99 -16.78
C ALA A 3 8.66 -27.17 -16.03
N ARG A 4 8.68 -25.85 -16.22
CA ARG A 4 7.71 -24.95 -15.57
C ARG A 4 6.53 -24.76 -16.50
N ASN A 5 5.36 -25.21 -16.08
CA ASN A 5 4.14 -25.20 -16.88
C ASN A 5 3.45 -23.84 -16.83
N MET A 6 2.74 -23.50 -17.91
CA MET A 6 1.78 -22.41 -17.90
C MET A 6 0.52 -22.84 -17.13
N PRO A 7 -0.27 -21.90 -16.56
CA PRO A 7 -1.56 -22.25 -15.96
C PRO A 7 -2.45 -22.95 -17.00
N SER A 8 -3.18 -23.99 -16.58
CA SER A 8 -4.17 -24.67 -17.40
C SER A 8 -5.40 -23.80 -17.65
N GLU A 9 -6.21 -24.14 -18.65
CA GLU A 9 -7.49 -23.47 -18.88
C GLU A 9 -8.41 -23.54 -17.66
N GLU A 10 -8.52 -24.71 -17.01
CA GLU A 10 -9.30 -24.89 -15.77
C GLU A 10 -8.86 -23.95 -14.64
N LEU A 11 -7.54 -23.74 -14.47
CA LEU A 11 -7.03 -22.83 -13.46
C LEU A 11 -7.35 -21.37 -13.81
N LEU A 12 -7.24 -21.01 -15.09
CA LEU A 12 -7.62 -19.68 -15.57
C LEU A 12 -9.12 -19.43 -15.41
N ASP A 13 -9.96 -20.44 -15.62
CA ASP A 13 -11.41 -20.39 -15.39
C ASP A 13 -11.74 -20.15 -13.91
N ASP A 14 -11.10 -20.86 -12.97
CA ASP A 14 -11.28 -20.61 -11.52
C ASP A 14 -10.86 -19.17 -11.16
N LEU A 15 -9.70 -18.72 -11.63
CA LEU A 15 -9.20 -17.38 -11.35
C LEU A 15 -10.13 -16.29 -11.91
N CYS A 16 -10.61 -16.46 -13.15
CA CYS A 16 -11.55 -15.51 -13.75
C CYS A 16 -12.89 -15.51 -13.01
N THR A 17 -13.42 -16.67 -12.65
CA THR A 17 -14.69 -16.79 -11.92
C THR A 17 -14.59 -16.17 -10.53
N ARG A 18 -13.49 -16.43 -9.82
CA ARG A 18 -13.27 -15.98 -8.46
C ARG A 18 -13.08 -14.46 -8.35
N PHE A 19 -12.37 -13.85 -9.30
CA PHE A 19 -11.94 -12.46 -9.16
C PHE A 19 -12.53 -11.49 -10.17
N ILE A 20 -13.02 -11.96 -11.33
CA ILE A 20 -13.39 -11.08 -12.45
C ILE A 20 -14.88 -11.17 -12.77
N LEU A 21 -15.40 -12.36 -13.00
CA LEU A 21 -16.71 -12.56 -13.65
C LEU A 21 -17.90 -12.31 -12.73
N ASN A 22 -17.74 -12.56 -11.44
CA ASN A 22 -18.80 -12.41 -10.44
C ASN A 22 -18.80 -11.03 -9.77
N VAL A 23 -18.01 -10.09 -10.29
CA VAL A 23 -17.93 -8.73 -9.74
C VAL A 23 -19.09 -7.88 -10.26
N PRO A 24 -19.68 -6.99 -9.43
CA PRO A 24 -20.74 -6.08 -9.86
C PRO A 24 -20.37 -5.29 -11.11
N ALA A 25 -21.33 -5.13 -12.02
CA ALA A 25 -21.10 -4.47 -13.31
C ALA A 25 -20.53 -3.04 -13.16
N GLU A 26 -20.87 -2.33 -12.08
CA GLU A 26 -20.35 -0.99 -11.74
C GLU A 26 -18.82 -0.95 -11.50
N ASP A 27 -18.24 -2.04 -11.02
CA ASP A 27 -16.79 -2.14 -10.81
C ASP A 27 -16.06 -2.56 -12.08
N LEU A 28 -16.78 -3.17 -13.02
CA LEU A 28 -16.27 -3.53 -14.35
C LEU A 28 -16.41 -2.38 -15.38
N GLN A 29 -17.02 -1.25 -15.00
CA GLN A 29 -17.10 -0.05 -15.85
C GLN A 29 -15.84 0.83 -15.80
N SER A 30 -15.03 0.73 -14.74
CA SER A 30 -13.72 1.38 -14.69
C SER A 30 -12.63 0.39 -15.07
N PHE A 31 -11.87 0.75 -16.09
CA PHE A 31 -10.77 -0.06 -16.55
C PHE A 31 -9.68 -0.24 -15.49
N GLU A 32 -9.44 0.80 -14.68
CA GLU A 32 -8.51 0.77 -13.54
C GLU A 32 -8.98 -0.23 -12.48
N LYS A 33 -10.29 -0.26 -12.14
CA LYS A 33 -10.86 -1.26 -11.23
C LYS A 33 -10.71 -2.68 -11.76
N PHE A 34 -11.03 -2.89 -13.04
CA PHE A 34 -10.82 -4.18 -13.68
C PHE A 34 -9.35 -4.65 -13.60
N MET A 35 -8.39 -3.75 -13.83
CA MET A 35 -6.97 -4.09 -13.69
C MET A 35 -6.56 -4.41 -12.25
N PHE A 36 -7.20 -3.82 -11.23
CA PHE A 36 -7.00 -4.27 -9.84
C PHE A 36 -7.51 -5.69 -9.61
N LEU A 37 -8.63 -6.09 -10.21
CA LEU A 37 -9.12 -7.47 -10.12
C LEU A 37 -8.14 -8.47 -10.76
N VAL A 38 -7.58 -8.12 -11.92
CA VAL A 38 -6.54 -8.91 -12.59
C VAL A 38 -5.29 -9.03 -11.71
N GLU A 39 -4.93 -7.95 -11.01
CA GLU A 39 -3.82 -7.96 -10.05
C GLU A 39 -4.10 -8.86 -8.84
N GLN A 40 -5.31 -8.83 -8.26
CA GLN A 40 -5.68 -9.74 -7.18
C GLN A 40 -5.65 -11.21 -7.61
N ALA A 41 -6.13 -11.51 -8.83
CA ALA A 41 -6.03 -12.85 -9.40
C ALA A 41 -4.56 -13.29 -9.61
N HIS A 42 -3.69 -12.35 -10.01
CA HIS A 42 -2.26 -12.61 -10.16
C HIS A 42 -1.59 -12.92 -8.82
N TRP A 43 -1.88 -12.15 -7.76
CA TRP A 43 -1.38 -12.42 -6.41
C TRP A 43 -1.86 -13.78 -5.91
N TYR A 44 -3.14 -14.11 -6.09
CA TYR A 44 -3.66 -15.42 -5.69
C TYR A 44 -2.96 -16.57 -6.42
N TYR A 45 -2.68 -16.38 -7.72
CA TYR A 45 -1.89 -17.34 -8.50
C TYR A 45 -0.47 -17.52 -7.95
N GLU A 46 0.25 -16.42 -7.68
CA GLU A 46 1.64 -16.49 -7.20
C GLU A 46 1.75 -17.05 -5.77
N ASP A 47 0.80 -16.72 -4.90
CA ASP A 47 0.89 -17.02 -3.47
C ASP A 47 0.20 -18.34 -3.07
N PHE A 48 -0.85 -18.76 -3.77
CA PHE A 48 -1.62 -19.96 -3.41
C PHE A 48 -1.53 -21.05 -4.47
N CYS A 49 -1.75 -20.71 -5.74
CA CYS A 49 -1.75 -21.73 -6.80
C CYS A 49 -0.34 -22.32 -7.00
N ARG A 50 0.69 -21.47 -7.04
CA ARG A 50 2.09 -21.91 -7.18
C ARG A 50 2.66 -22.58 -5.93
N ASP A 51 2.17 -22.24 -4.74
CA ASP A 51 2.51 -22.93 -3.50
C ASP A 51 1.94 -24.36 -3.49
N ASN A 52 0.72 -24.54 -4.00
CA ASN A 52 0.07 -25.84 -4.12
C ASN A 52 0.64 -26.69 -5.28
N ASP A 53 1.01 -26.06 -6.39
CA ASP A 53 1.67 -26.70 -7.53
C ASP A 53 2.98 -25.97 -7.91
N PRO A 54 4.13 -26.40 -7.35
CA PRO A 54 5.43 -25.82 -7.65
C PRO A 54 5.91 -25.99 -9.10
N SER A 55 5.21 -26.79 -9.92
CA SER A 55 5.50 -26.92 -11.35
C SER A 55 5.05 -25.68 -12.14
N LEU A 56 4.14 -24.87 -11.59
CA LEU A 56 3.64 -23.67 -12.21
C LEU A 56 4.71 -22.57 -12.32
N LYS A 57 4.77 -21.95 -13.50
CA LYS A 57 5.71 -20.88 -13.80
C LYS A 57 5.36 -19.60 -13.06
N SER A 58 6.33 -18.94 -12.44
CA SER A 58 6.12 -17.56 -11.96
C SER A 58 5.97 -16.59 -13.13
N LEU A 59 4.96 -15.74 -13.06
CA LEU A 59 4.56 -14.80 -14.09
C LEU A 59 4.67 -13.38 -13.56
N SER A 60 5.10 -12.45 -14.42
CA SER A 60 4.93 -11.03 -14.10
C SER A 60 3.46 -10.64 -14.27
N LEU A 61 2.98 -9.63 -13.54
CA LEU A 61 1.62 -9.09 -13.72
C LEU A 61 1.34 -8.73 -15.19
N ARG A 62 2.34 -8.17 -15.90
CA ARG A 62 2.22 -7.86 -17.34
C ARG A 62 1.97 -9.12 -18.18
N THR A 63 2.71 -10.20 -17.92
CA THR A 63 2.55 -11.48 -18.62
C THR A 63 1.19 -12.10 -18.28
N PHE A 64 0.85 -12.14 -16.99
CA PHE A 64 -0.42 -12.70 -16.49
C PHE A 64 -1.64 -11.97 -17.06
N THR A 65 -1.61 -10.63 -17.11
CA THR A 65 -2.66 -9.81 -17.73
C THR A 65 -2.90 -10.24 -19.19
N GLY A 66 -1.83 -10.53 -19.94
CA GLY A 66 -1.96 -10.98 -21.33
C GLY A 66 -2.63 -12.34 -21.46
N ILE A 67 -2.30 -13.26 -20.55
CA ILE A 67 -2.91 -14.59 -20.50
C ILE A 67 -4.41 -14.45 -20.22
N ILE A 68 -4.81 -13.68 -19.20
CA ILE A 68 -6.22 -13.43 -18.87
C ILE A 68 -6.98 -12.80 -20.05
N PHE A 69 -6.38 -11.83 -20.74
CA PHE A 69 -7.05 -11.18 -21.88
C PHE A 69 -7.28 -12.15 -23.04
N GLN A 70 -6.35 -13.07 -23.29
CA GLN A 70 -6.53 -14.09 -24.34
C GLN A 70 -7.51 -15.17 -23.92
N HIS A 71 -7.55 -15.50 -22.64
CA HIS A 71 -8.42 -16.52 -22.06
C HIS A 71 -9.89 -16.10 -22.07
N CYS A 72 -10.18 -14.84 -21.78
CA CYS A 72 -11.55 -14.31 -21.76
C CYS A 72 -11.96 -13.75 -23.14
N PRO A 73 -12.90 -14.36 -23.88
CA PRO A 73 -13.23 -13.95 -25.26
C PRO A 73 -13.66 -12.48 -25.38
N GLY A 74 -14.39 -11.94 -24.40
CA GLY A 74 -14.81 -10.53 -24.37
C GLY A 74 -13.65 -9.53 -24.14
N LEU A 75 -12.48 -10.01 -23.71
CA LEU A 75 -11.28 -9.21 -23.47
C LEU A 75 -10.19 -9.42 -24.53
N ALA A 76 -10.34 -10.41 -25.41
CA ALA A 76 -9.34 -10.79 -26.40
C ALA A 76 -8.91 -9.62 -27.29
N GLN A 77 -9.83 -8.71 -27.61
CA GLN A 77 -9.54 -7.51 -28.39
C GLN A 77 -8.56 -6.54 -27.67
N LEU A 78 -8.55 -6.52 -26.34
CA LEU A 78 -7.67 -5.66 -25.54
C LEU A 78 -6.24 -6.20 -25.48
N TYR A 79 -6.01 -7.46 -25.85
CA TYR A 79 -4.67 -8.04 -25.85
C TYR A 79 -3.68 -7.26 -26.71
N LYS A 80 -4.13 -6.72 -27.85
CA LYS A 80 -3.31 -5.90 -28.76
C LYS A 80 -2.79 -4.63 -28.07
N ASP A 81 -3.57 -4.07 -27.16
CA ASP A 81 -3.26 -2.84 -26.43
C ASP A 81 -2.71 -3.12 -25.01
N ARG A 82 -2.43 -4.38 -24.63
CA ARG A 82 -2.05 -4.77 -23.26
C ARG A 82 -0.88 -3.96 -22.69
N ASP A 83 0.11 -3.61 -23.52
CA ASP A 83 1.28 -2.88 -23.04
C ASP A 83 0.97 -1.42 -22.70
N SER A 84 0.13 -0.75 -23.50
CA SER A 84 -0.32 0.61 -23.20
C SER A 84 -1.27 0.63 -22.01
N ILE A 85 -2.14 -0.38 -21.91
CA ILE A 85 -2.99 -0.70 -20.77
C ILE A 85 -2.18 -0.83 -19.48
N TYR A 86 -1.13 -1.66 -19.52
CA TYR A 86 -0.28 -1.90 -18.35
C TYR A 86 0.48 -0.63 -17.95
N ALA A 87 1.00 0.13 -18.93
CA ALA A 87 1.68 1.39 -18.68
C ALA A 87 0.75 2.42 -18.01
N ARG A 88 -0.49 2.54 -18.50
CA ARG A 88 -1.50 3.42 -17.92
C ARG A 88 -1.87 2.99 -16.50
N PHE A 89 -2.15 1.70 -16.28
CA PHE A 89 -2.48 1.18 -14.96
C PHE A 89 -1.33 1.41 -13.96
N SER A 90 -0.09 1.18 -14.40
CA SER A 90 1.11 1.46 -13.61
C SER A 90 1.23 2.95 -13.26
N ALA A 91 0.95 3.85 -14.20
CA ALA A 91 0.95 5.29 -13.95
C ALA A 91 -0.17 5.71 -12.98
N TYR A 92 -1.37 5.15 -13.13
CA TYR A 92 -2.47 5.36 -12.19
C TYR A 92 -2.13 4.87 -10.78
N LYS A 93 -1.55 3.67 -10.64
CA LYS A 93 -1.12 3.14 -9.34
C LYS A 93 -0.11 4.04 -8.61
N GLN A 94 0.67 4.84 -9.35
CA GLN A 94 1.61 5.79 -8.78
C GLN A 94 0.94 7.06 -8.25
N THR A 95 -0.32 7.33 -8.59
CA THR A 95 -1.07 8.48 -8.06
C THR A 95 -1.94 8.12 -6.86
N VAL A 96 -2.23 6.82 -6.66
CA VAL A 96 -3.03 6.35 -5.53
C VAL A 96 -2.37 6.76 -4.21
N PRO A 97 -3.09 7.47 -3.32
CA PRO A 97 -2.55 7.90 -2.04
C PRO A 97 -2.04 6.74 -1.19
N VAL A 98 -0.99 7.01 -0.41
CA VAL A 98 -0.34 6.01 0.45
C VAL A 98 -0.40 6.44 1.90
N MET A 99 -0.93 5.56 2.76
CA MET A 99 -0.99 5.76 4.21
C MET A 99 -0.13 4.74 4.92
N GLY A 100 0.39 5.11 6.09
CA GLY A 100 1.16 4.21 6.93
C GLY A 100 1.58 4.87 8.22
N ALA A 101 2.60 4.32 8.87
CA ALA A 101 3.06 4.84 10.16
C ALA A 101 4.58 4.90 10.31
N ILE A 102 5.03 5.88 11.08
CA ILE A 102 6.36 5.96 11.66
C ILE A 102 6.23 5.47 13.11
N LEU A 103 6.59 4.21 13.33
CA LEU A 103 6.53 3.56 14.64
C LEU A 103 7.78 3.93 15.44
N LEU A 104 7.65 4.77 16.45
CA LEU A 104 8.72 5.18 17.36
C LEU A 104 8.72 4.32 18.62
N ASN A 105 9.93 3.96 19.06
CA ASN A 105 10.08 3.23 20.32
C ASN A 105 9.68 4.09 21.53
N THR A 106 9.59 3.49 22.72
CA THR A 106 9.26 4.17 23.99
C THR A 106 10.15 5.39 24.27
N ASN A 107 11.43 5.32 23.91
CA ASN A 107 12.37 6.44 24.07
C ASN A 107 12.27 7.50 22.96
N MET A 108 11.49 7.27 21.90
CA MET A 108 11.41 8.07 20.68
C MET A 108 12.79 8.44 20.12
N ASP A 109 13.77 7.54 20.19
CA ASP A 109 15.10 7.72 19.61
C ASP A 109 15.34 6.81 18.40
N LYS A 110 14.55 5.73 18.25
CA LYS A 110 14.53 4.86 17.08
C LYS A 110 13.14 4.78 16.46
N CYS A 111 13.09 4.50 15.16
CA CYS A 111 11.88 4.12 14.44
C CYS A 111 12.01 2.75 13.79
N LEU A 112 10.90 2.03 13.66
CA LEU A 112 10.85 0.79 12.89
C LEU A 112 10.87 1.10 11.39
N LEU A 113 11.73 0.41 10.66
CA LEU A 113 11.69 0.30 9.20
C LEU A 113 11.55 -1.16 8.82
N VAL A 114 10.97 -1.41 7.65
CA VAL A 114 10.82 -2.73 7.03
C VAL A 114 11.54 -2.78 5.70
N ARG A 115 11.93 -3.97 5.26
CA ARG A 115 12.41 -4.23 3.90
C ARG A 115 11.94 -5.59 3.40
N GLY A 116 11.91 -5.76 2.08
CA GLY A 116 11.66 -7.06 1.45
C GLY A 116 12.80 -8.06 1.63
N PHE A 117 12.59 -9.29 1.14
CA PHE A 117 13.48 -10.45 1.33
C PHE A 117 14.89 -10.29 0.76
N LYS A 118 15.06 -9.55 -0.35
CA LYS A 118 16.39 -9.32 -0.91
C LYS A 118 17.19 -8.43 0.04
N ASN A 119 18.44 -8.80 0.35
CA ASN A 119 19.33 -7.97 1.17
C ASN A 119 19.62 -6.59 0.54
N SER A 120 19.44 -6.44 -0.78
CA SER A 120 19.51 -5.17 -1.50
C SER A 120 18.19 -4.39 -1.51
N ALA A 121 17.11 -4.93 -0.95
CA ALA A 121 15.84 -4.23 -0.83
C ALA A 121 16.01 -2.99 0.06
N SER A 122 15.37 -1.91 -0.34
CA SER A 122 15.43 -0.66 0.41
C SER A 122 14.58 -0.74 1.67
N TRP A 123 15.06 -0.13 2.74
CA TRP A 123 14.33 0.08 3.97
C TRP A 123 13.34 1.24 3.82
N GLY A 124 12.15 1.09 4.38
CA GLY A 124 11.11 2.12 4.37
C GLY A 124 10.18 2.01 5.56
N PHE A 125 9.31 3.01 5.73
CA PHE A 125 8.21 2.94 6.69
C PHE A 125 7.12 1.98 6.18
N PRO A 126 6.44 1.23 7.07
CA PRO A 126 5.30 0.40 6.71
C PRO A 126 4.15 1.27 6.23
N LYS A 127 3.66 1.00 5.01
CA LYS A 127 2.68 1.84 4.31
C LYS A 127 2.24 1.18 3.01
N GLY A 128 0.99 1.40 2.65
CA GLY A 128 0.47 1.02 1.34
C GLY A 128 -0.67 1.89 0.88
N LYS A 129 -1.37 1.42 -0.15
CA LYS A 129 -2.29 2.24 -0.93
C LYS A 129 -3.67 2.27 -0.28
N VAL A 130 -4.30 3.44 -0.27
CA VAL A 130 -5.68 3.57 0.19
C VAL A 130 -6.63 2.78 -0.71
N ALA A 131 -7.54 2.03 -0.10
CA ALA A 131 -8.61 1.33 -0.80
C ALA A 131 -9.78 2.28 -1.11
N LYS A 132 -10.75 1.80 -1.89
CA LYS A 132 -11.97 2.55 -2.21
C LYS A 132 -12.74 2.86 -0.92
N ASP A 133 -13.14 4.11 -0.76
CA ASP A 133 -13.94 4.61 0.37
C ASP A 133 -13.31 4.34 1.76
N GLU A 134 -11.99 4.12 1.80
CA GLU A 134 -11.23 3.88 3.02
C GLU A 134 -10.69 5.19 3.61
N ALA A 135 -10.88 5.40 4.91
CA ALA A 135 -10.33 6.56 5.62
C ALA A 135 -8.80 6.46 5.76
N ASP A 136 -8.10 7.60 5.75
CA ASP A 136 -6.62 7.64 5.82
C ASP A 136 -6.06 6.88 7.03
N ALA A 137 -6.67 7.04 8.22
CA ALA A 137 -6.24 6.37 9.44
C ALA A 137 -6.51 4.86 9.40
N ALA A 138 -7.67 4.46 8.86
CA ALA A 138 -8.02 3.04 8.68
C ALA A 138 -7.04 2.35 7.72
N CYS A 139 -6.68 2.99 6.62
CA CYS A 139 -5.65 2.50 5.70
C CYS A 139 -4.30 2.34 6.42
N ALA A 140 -3.84 3.35 7.18
CA ALA A 140 -2.59 3.24 7.92
C ALA A 140 -2.58 2.09 8.93
N ILE A 141 -3.68 1.88 9.66
CA ILE A 141 -3.84 0.76 10.60
C ILE A 141 -3.75 -0.58 9.87
N ARG A 142 -4.51 -0.74 8.77
CA ARG A 142 -4.52 -1.96 7.96
C ARG A 142 -3.13 -2.29 7.42
N GLU A 143 -2.47 -1.34 6.78
CA GLU A 143 -1.15 -1.54 6.16
C GLU A 143 -0.07 -1.88 7.20
N VAL A 144 -0.08 -1.21 8.36
CA VAL A 144 0.86 -1.53 9.44
C VAL A 144 0.61 -2.94 9.99
N ARG A 145 -0.66 -3.33 10.15
CA ARG A 145 -1.02 -4.67 10.59
C ARG A 145 -0.64 -5.74 9.56
N GLU A 146 -0.84 -5.48 8.28
CA GLU A 146 -0.47 -6.37 7.18
C GLU A 146 1.05 -6.59 7.08
N GLU A 147 1.84 -5.52 7.16
CA GLU A 147 3.30 -5.58 7.00
C GLU A 147 4.06 -5.99 8.28
N THR A 148 3.51 -5.72 9.47
CA THR A 148 4.23 -5.89 10.74
C THR A 148 3.53 -6.80 11.76
N GLY A 149 2.24 -7.08 11.58
CA GLY A 149 1.42 -7.80 12.56
C GLY A 149 0.94 -6.93 13.74
N LEU A 150 1.46 -5.71 13.90
CA LEU A 150 1.10 -4.80 14.98
C LEU A 150 -0.22 -4.07 14.68
N ASP A 151 -1.17 -4.14 15.60
CA ASP A 151 -2.35 -3.29 15.59
C ASP A 151 -2.05 -1.96 16.31
N ILE A 152 -2.19 -0.84 15.59
CA ILE A 152 -1.93 0.51 16.10
C ILE A 152 -3.20 1.30 16.37
N SER A 153 -4.39 0.69 16.31
CA SER A 153 -5.68 1.37 16.44
C SER A 153 -5.78 2.21 17.71
N ASP A 154 -5.37 1.66 18.85
CA ASP A 154 -5.41 2.33 20.16
C ASP A 154 -4.25 3.31 20.39
N MET A 155 -3.24 3.29 19.51
CA MET A 155 -2.03 4.12 19.63
C MET A 155 -2.04 5.31 18.67
N LEU A 156 -2.86 5.27 17.62
CA LEU A 156 -2.92 6.27 16.56
C LEU A 156 -3.61 7.53 17.07
N VAL A 157 -2.94 8.67 16.85
CA VAL A 157 -3.49 10.01 17.06
C VAL A 157 -3.48 10.72 15.73
N GLU A 158 -4.65 11.10 15.21
CA GLU A 158 -4.77 11.54 13.82
C GLU A 158 -3.98 12.83 13.52
N GLU A 159 -3.88 13.72 14.52
CA GLU A 159 -3.15 14.99 14.41
C GLU A 159 -1.63 14.80 14.41
N ASP A 160 -1.15 13.68 14.95
CA ASP A 160 0.27 13.35 15.00
C ASP A 160 0.66 12.67 13.67
N CYS A 161 0.63 13.42 12.57
CA CYS A 161 0.99 12.90 11.25
C CYS A 161 1.93 13.83 10.47
N ILE A 162 2.52 13.27 9.41
CA ILE A 162 3.32 14.00 8.42
C ILE A 162 2.78 13.68 7.04
N GLU A 163 2.24 14.68 6.35
CA GLU A 163 1.80 14.56 4.96
C GLU A 163 2.84 15.15 3.99
N ARG A 164 3.06 14.46 2.87
CA ARG A 164 3.92 14.86 1.76
C ARG A 164 3.26 14.57 0.42
N HIS A 165 3.59 15.40 -0.56
CA HIS A 165 3.35 15.10 -1.96
C HIS A 165 4.69 14.73 -2.58
N ILE A 166 4.87 13.44 -2.89
CA ILE A 166 6.09 12.91 -3.50
C ILE A 166 5.76 12.63 -4.96
N LYS A 167 6.30 13.46 -5.87
CA LYS A 167 5.87 13.49 -7.28
C LYS A 167 4.36 13.73 -7.36
N GLN A 168 3.59 12.79 -7.91
CA GLN A 168 2.12 12.87 -8.05
C GLN A 168 1.37 12.09 -6.97
N GLN A 169 2.08 11.55 -5.98
CA GLN A 169 1.49 10.71 -4.94
C GLN A 169 1.35 11.50 -3.63
N ARG A 170 0.12 11.57 -3.09
CA ARG A 170 -0.10 11.99 -1.70
C ARG A 170 0.34 10.85 -0.78
N SER A 171 1.21 11.14 0.17
CA SER A 171 1.64 10.17 1.18
C SER A 171 1.53 10.78 2.57
N LYS A 172 0.84 10.09 3.47
CA LYS A 172 0.62 10.52 4.86
C LYS A 172 1.07 9.41 5.81
N LEU A 173 1.99 9.74 6.72
CA LEU A 173 2.45 8.82 7.74
C LEU A 173 2.06 9.33 9.12
N TYR A 174 1.34 8.51 9.89
CA TYR A 174 1.03 8.78 11.29
C TYR A 174 2.25 8.46 12.17
N ILE A 175 2.51 9.27 13.18
CA ILE A 175 3.61 9.07 14.11
C ILE A 175 3.05 8.39 15.36
N VAL A 176 3.35 7.10 15.50
CA VAL A 176 2.94 6.30 16.66
C VAL A 176 4.13 6.20 17.61
N THR A 177 3.91 6.45 18.89
CA THR A 177 4.98 6.41 19.92
C THR A 177 4.70 5.34 20.95
N GLY A 178 5.74 4.79 21.58
CA GLY A 178 5.57 3.84 22.68
C GLY A 178 5.53 2.38 22.25
N VAL A 179 6.05 2.07 21.06
CA VAL A 179 6.20 0.67 20.63
C VAL A 179 7.43 0.08 21.31
N GLU A 180 7.31 -1.05 21.97
CA GLU A 180 8.46 -1.70 22.63
C GLU A 180 9.40 -2.31 21.58
N GLU A 181 10.72 -2.16 21.75
CA GLU A 181 11.68 -2.72 20.78
C GLU A 181 11.69 -4.25 20.76
N THR A 182 11.21 -4.88 21.84
CA THR A 182 11.02 -6.32 22.00
C THR A 182 9.73 -6.84 21.39
N THR A 183 8.91 -5.97 20.77
CA THR A 183 7.71 -6.40 20.04
C THR A 183 8.11 -7.39 18.96
N GLU A 184 7.47 -8.55 18.95
CA GLU A 184 7.64 -9.53 17.89
C GLU A 184 6.78 -9.11 16.70
N PHE A 185 7.42 -8.92 15.55
CA PHE A 185 6.75 -8.53 14.31
C PHE A 185 6.63 -9.73 13.38
N GLU A 186 5.43 -9.94 12.85
CA GLU A 186 5.10 -11.03 11.93
C GLU A 186 4.20 -10.49 10.81
N PRO A 187 4.69 -10.39 9.55
CA PRO A 187 3.87 -9.97 8.43
C PRO A 187 2.70 -10.94 8.22
N GLN A 188 1.52 -10.40 7.93
CA GLN A 188 0.35 -11.22 7.60
C GLN A 188 0.32 -11.62 6.12
N VAL A 189 0.99 -10.85 5.28
CA VAL A 189 1.10 -11.10 3.83
C VAL A 189 2.39 -11.85 3.51
N ARG A 190 2.28 -12.94 2.75
CA ARG A 190 3.41 -13.79 2.37
C ARG A 190 4.33 -13.07 1.40
N GLY A 191 5.65 -13.26 1.55
CA GLY A 191 6.63 -12.87 0.52
C GLY A 191 6.89 -11.37 0.36
N GLU A 192 6.20 -10.50 1.12
CA GLU A 192 6.37 -9.04 1.01
C GLU A 192 7.49 -8.49 1.89
N ILE A 193 7.44 -8.77 3.20
CA ILE A 193 8.41 -8.27 4.18
C ILE A 193 9.36 -9.39 4.61
N GLY A 194 10.66 -9.14 4.47
CA GLY A 194 11.71 -10.11 4.80
C GLY A 194 12.57 -9.73 6.00
N ALA A 195 12.53 -8.48 6.44
CA ALA A 195 13.22 -8.06 7.66
C ALA A 195 12.65 -6.77 8.27
N PHE A 196 12.79 -6.67 9.59
CA PHE A 196 12.48 -5.52 10.42
C PHE A 196 13.76 -4.93 11.02
N GLY A 197 13.79 -3.63 11.27
CA GLY A 197 14.97 -2.98 11.84
C GLY A 197 14.66 -1.67 12.53
N TRP A 198 15.11 -1.55 13.79
CA TRP A 198 15.09 -0.30 14.54
C TRP A 198 16.25 0.61 14.13
N HIS A 199 15.93 1.79 13.61
CA HIS A 199 16.91 2.76 13.14
C HIS A 199 16.86 4.03 13.97
N TYR A 200 18.02 4.54 14.39
CA TYR A 200 18.09 5.81 15.12
C TYR A 200 17.56 6.97 14.26
N VAL A 201 16.59 7.71 14.80
CA VAL A 201 15.98 8.90 14.16
C VAL A 201 17.03 9.97 13.84
N THR A 202 18.05 10.09 14.69
CA THR A 202 19.18 11.00 14.49
C THR A 202 20.08 10.59 13.33
N SER A 203 20.14 9.31 13.01
CA SER A 203 21.00 8.78 11.95
C SER A 203 20.31 8.68 10.59
N LEU A 204 18.97 8.71 10.54
CA LEU A 204 18.24 8.63 9.26
C LEU A 204 18.68 9.74 8.27
N PRO A 205 18.80 9.42 6.97
CA PRO A 205 19.16 10.42 5.97
C PRO A 205 18.02 11.43 5.78
N ALA A 206 18.33 12.72 5.80
CA ALA A 206 17.34 13.80 5.61
C ALA A 206 17.31 14.35 4.17
N SER A 207 18.12 13.79 3.27
CA SER A 207 18.10 14.05 1.83
C SER A 207 18.44 12.79 1.05
N GLU A 208 18.20 12.79 -0.26
CA GLU A 208 18.55 11.67 -1.14
C GLU A 208 20.08 11.46 -1.21
N GLU A 209 20.85 12.54 -1.25
CA GLU A 209 22.32 12.50 -1.25
C GLU A 209 22.84 11.86 0.04
N ALA A 210 22.26 12.23 1.19
CA ALA A 210 22.59 11.61 2.48
C ALA A 210 22.20 10.12 2.51
N ALA A 211 21.08 9.75 1.88
CA ALA A 211 20.64 8.36 1.81
C ALA A 211 21.60 7.50 0.98
N MET A 212 22.16 8.04 -0.11
CA MET A 212 23.13 7.33 -0.96
C MET A 212 24.44 7.01 -0.22
N GLN A 213 24.79 7.78 0.80
CA GLN A 213 26.04 7.69 1.55
C GLN A 213 25.87 7.03 2.94
N TYR A 214 24.66 6.59 3.28
CA TYR A 214 24.39 6.04 4.61
C TYR A 214 25.07 4.68 4.81
N ASN A 215 25.76 4.54 5.93
CA ASN A 215 26.25 3.28 6.47
C ASN A 215 25.78 3.13 7.92
N THR A 216 25.44 1.91 8.31
CA THR A 216 25.18 1.53 9.70
C THR A 216 26.46 1.65 10.53
N ALA A 217 26.33 1.59 11.86
CA ALA A 217 27.49 1.62 12.77
C ALA A 217 28.44 0.44 12.50
N GLU A 218 27.90 -0.68 12.03
CA GLU A 218 28.60 -1.91 11.66
C GLU A 218 29.17 -1.87 10.22
N GLY A 219 29.04 -0.73 9.51
CA GLY A 219 29.57 -0.53 8.17
C GLY A 219 28.73 -1.12 7.03
N ALA A 220 27.56 -1.70 7.33
CA ALA A 220 26.63 -2.17 6.31
C ALA A 220 25.93 -1.00 5.61
N ARG A 221 25.83 -1.07 4.28
CA ARG A 221 25.16 -0.05 3.46
C ARG A 221 23.66 -0.35 3.40
N HIS A 222 22.84 0.57 3.92
CA HIS A 222 21.38 0.49 3.81
C HIS A 222 20.89 1.45 2.74
N HIS A 223 20.06 0.94 1.82
CA HIS A 223 19.30 1.77 0.89
C HIS A 223 17.98 2.16 1.54
N PHE A 224 17.54 3.39 1.33
CA PHE A 224 16.25 3.87 1.85
C PHE A 224 15.32 4.23 0.71
N TYR A 225 14.05 3.91 0.87
CA TYR A 225 13.01 4.29 -0.07
C TYR A 225 12.02 5.25 0.61
N GLN A 226 11.98 6.49 0.11
CA GLN A 226 11.05 7.54 0.56
C GLN A 226 11.08 7.80 2.08
N VAL A 227 12.23 7.62 2.74
CA VAL A 227 12.39 7.96 4.17
C VAL A 227 12.76 9.44 4.35
N ALA A 228 13.71 9.95 3.55
CA ALA A 228 14.26 11.30 3.67
C ALA A 228 13.21 12.44 3.74
N PRO A 229 12.11 12.42 2.96
CA PRO A 229 11.10 13.48 3.01
C PRO A 229 10.43 13.69 4.38
N TYR A 230 10.49 12.70 5.27
CA TYR A 230 9.85 12.72 6.58
C TYR A 230 10.78 13.14 7.72
N VAL A 231 12.09 12.92 7.57
CA VAL A 231 13.06 12.94 8.67
C VAL A 231 13.12 14.29 9.39
N SER A 232 13.14 15.40 8.67
CA SER A 232 13.23 16.74 9.29
C SER A 232 12.03 17.05 10.19
N GLN A 233 10.82 16.70 9.74
CA GLN A 233 9.60 16.92 10.55
C GLN A 233 9.48 15.89 11.68
N LEU A 234 9.90 14.65 11.45
CA LEU A 234 9.98 13.62 12.49
C LEU A 234 10.89 14.06 13.64
N ARG A 235 12.11 14.54 13.34
CA ARG A 235 13.04 15.07 14.36
C ARG A 235 12.43 16.22 15.16
N ARG A 236 11.71 17.12 14.48
CA ARG A 236 11.00 18.24 15.13
C ARG A 236 9.89 17.74 16.05
N PHE A 237 9.11 16.76 15.61
CA PHE A 237 8.07 16.10 16.43
C PHE A 237 8.67 15.49 17.69
N VAL A 238 9.71 14.66 17.55
CA VAL A 238 10.40 14.00 18.68
C VAL A 238 10.91 15.03 19.68
N LYS A 239 11.58 16.10 19.21
CA LYS A 239 12.07 17.18 20.08
C LYS A 239 10.93 17.84 20.86
N LYS A 240 9.80 18.13 20.20
CA LYS A 240 8.62 18.75 20.81
C LYS A 240 8.00 17.84 21.87
N LYS A 241 7.73 16.56 21.56
CA LYS A 241 7.13 15.60 22.51
C LYS A 241 8.04 15.34 23.71
N LYS A 242 9.36 15.18 23.50
CA LYS A 242 10.33 15.05 24.61
C LYS A 242 10.36 16.28 25.52
N ALA A 243 10.28 17.49 24.97
CA ALA A 243 10.21 18.72 25.77
C ALA A 243 8.90 18.81 26.57
N GLN A 244 7.76 18.41 25.98
CA GLN A 244 6.48 18.36 26.68
C GLN A 244 6.48 17.32 27.81
N ALA A 245 7.03 16.13 27.59
CA ALA A 245 7.15 15.10 28.62
C ALA A 245 8.00 15.57 29.82
N LYS A 246 9.09 16.31 29.57
CA LYS A 246 9.90 16.94 30.63
C LYS A 246 9.12 18.01 31.40
N LYS A 247 8.30 18.81 30.71
CA LYS A 247 7.43 19.83 31.34
C LYS A 247 6.24 19.26 32.12
N ARG A 248 5.80 18.02 31.83
CA ARG A 248 4.77 17.30 32.59
C ARG A 248 5.32 16.57 33.83
N LYS A 249 6.65 16.46 33.97
CA LYS A 249 7.33 15.94 35.16
C LYS A 249 7.84 17.04 36.11
N PRO A 250 6.99 17.99 36.53
CA PRO A 250 7.07 18.52 37.90
C PRO A 250 5.70 18.52 38.61
N ASP A 251 5.73 18.03 39.85
CA ASP A 251 4.70 18.02 40.90
C ASP A 251 3.35 17.34 40.62
N ALA A 252 3.23 16.12 41.17
CA ALA A 252 1.95 15.52 41.48
C ALA A 252 1.20 16.37 42.52
N LYS A 253 0.36 17.29 42.06
CA LYS A 253 -0.81 17.76 42.81
C LYS A 253 -2.02 17.79 41.89
N VAL A 254 -2.98 16.94 42.23
CA VAL A 254 -4.33 16.88 41.67
C VAL A 254 -5.09 18.13 42.12
N PRO A 255 -5.85 18.76 41.20
CA PRO A 255 -7.28 18.99 41.47
C PRO A 255 -8.10 18.62 40.22
N GLU A 256 -9.11 17.76 40.35
CA GLU A 256 -10.49 18.04 40.79
C GLU A 256 -11.40 18.45 39.61
N VAL A 257 -12.56 17.79 39.63
CA VAL A 257 -13.57 17.61 38.58
C VAL A 257 -14.35 18.89 38.30
N LEU A 258 -14.64 19.20 37.03
CA LEU A 258 -15.82 19.99 36.65
C LEU A 258 -16.49 19.42 35.39
N HIS A 259 -17.77 19.07 35.54
CA HIS A 259 -18.73 18.72 34.49
C HIS A 259 -19.23 19.98 33.75
N ALA A 260 -19.41 19.91 32.41
CA ALA A 260 -20.70 19.92 31.66
C ALA A 260 -20.61 21.00 30.54
N PRO A 261 -21.53 21.12 29.55
CA PRO A 261 -22.52 20.20 29.00
C PRO A 261 -22.41 20.01 27.46
N ASN A 262 -23.37 19.25 26.95
CA ASN A 262 -23.67 18.85 25.57
C ASN A 262 -24.17 20.01 24.66
N SER A 263 -23.83 19.99 23.37
CA SER A 263 -24.72 20.36 22.24
C SER A 263 -24.00 20.18 20.90
N GLY A 264 -24.61 19.41 20.00
CA GLY A 264 -24.13 19.23 18.63
C GLY A 264 -24.57 20.35 17.69
N GLU A 265 -23.96 20.37 16.51
CA GLU A 265 -24.62 20.78 15.27
C GLU A 265 -23.80 20.32 14.06
N ALA A 266 -24.51 19.85 13.04
CA ALA A 266 -24.00 19.35 11.78
C ALA A 266 -23.76 20.51 10.79
N VAL A 267 -22.75 20.40 9.93
CA VAL A 267 -22.66 21.23 8.71
C VAL A 267 -22.26 20.37 7.51
N GLN A 268 -22.93 20.70 6.41
CA GLN A 268 -23.12 19.95 5.18
C GLN A 268 -21.91 19.86 4.24
N VAL A 269 -21.99 18.81 3.42
CA VAL A 269 -21.19 18.49 2.25
C VAL A 269 -21.40 19.54 1.15
N ALA A 270 -20.31 19.97 0.50
CA ALA A 270 -20.36 20.64 -0.80
C ALA A 270 -19.43 19.92 -1.79
N SER A 271 -19.95 19.73 -2.99
CA SER A 271 -19.46 18.82 -4.03
C SER A 271 -18.55 19.48 -5.07
N THR A 272 -17.95 18.59 -5.86
CA THR A 272 -17.54 18.72 -7.29
C THR A 272 -16.33 19.59 -7.65
N ALA A 273 -15.29 18.92 -8.17
CA ALA A 273 -14.32 19.51 -9.09
C ALA A 273 -14.24 18.65 -10.37
N ASN A 274 -14.60 19.27 -11.49
CA ASN A 274 -14.49 18.78 -12.85
C ASN A 274 -13.03 18.55 -13.27
N ILE A 275 -12.73 17.37 -13.82
CA ILE A 275 -11.45 17.09 -14.48
C ILE A 275 -11.58 17.41 -15.98
N LYS A 276 -10.73 18.34 -16.47
CA LYS A 276 -10.60 18.66 -17.89
C LYS A 276 -9.88 17.52 -18.62
N ALA A 277 -10.47 17.09 -19.74
CA ALA A 277 -9.90 16.12 -20.67
C ALA A 277 -8.72 16.70 -21.48
N VAL A 278 -7.74 15.85 -21.79
CA VAL A 278 -6.68 16.08 -22.78
C VAL A 278 -6.80 14.97 -23.84
N PRO A 279 -6.76 15.27 -25.16
CA PRO A 279 -7.16 14.31 -26.20
C PRO A 279 -6.00 13.59 -26.93
N ALA A 280 -6.42 12.54 -27.67
CA ALA A 280 -5.79 11.86 -28.84
C ALA A 280 -4.77 10.72 -28.54
N ALA A 281 -4.75 9.56 -29.21
CA ALA A 281 -5.54 8.95 -30.29
C ALA A 281 -5.46 7.41 -30.17
N GLY A 282 -6.46 6.68 -30.68
CA GLY A 282 -6.58 5.20 -30.62
C GLY A 282 -7.66 4.73 -29.63
N GLN A 283 -8.93 4.89 -30.00
CA GLN A 283 -10.07 4.88 -29.07
C GLN A 283 -10.94 3.61 -29.15
N ALA A 284 -10.37 2.42 -28.99
CA ALA A 284 -11.18 1.20 -28.81
C ALA A 284 -11.76 1.10 -27.38
N TRP A 285 -11.11 1.72 -26.39
CA TRP A 285 -11.40 1.58 -24.95
C TRP A 285 -12.19 2.74 -24.33
N LEU A 286 -12.36 3.87 -25.03
CA LEU A 286 -13.24 4.95 -24.55
C LEU A 286 -14.72 4.53 -24.49
N ASN A 287 -15.04 3.42 -25.15
CA ASN A 287 -16.33 2.75 -25.11
C ASN A 287 -16.23 1.36 -24.43
N PHE A 288 -15.24 1.14 -23.55
CA PHE A 288 -15.09 -0.14 -22.85
C PHE A 288 -16.40 -0.51 -22.12
N LYS A 289 -16.99 -1.61 -22.56
CA LYS A 289 -18.12 -2.26 -21.89
C LYS A 289 -17.68 -3.69 -21.61
N PHE A 290 -17.62 -4.04 -20.34
CA PHE A 290 -17.44 -5.42 -19.93
C PHE A 290 -18.79 -6.13 -20.08
N ASP A 291 -18.94 -6.95 -21.12
CA ASP A 291 -20.15 -7.74 -21.35
C ASP A 291 -20.04 -9.07 -20.62
N THR A 292 -20.43 -9.06 -19.34
CA THR A 292 -20.41 -10.26 -18.49
C THR A 292 -21.23 -11.41 -19.08
N ALA A 293 -22.34 -11.11 -19.77
CA ALA A 293 -23.21 -12.12 -20.35
C ALA A 293 -22.56 -12.83 -21.55
N ALA A 294 -21.88 -12.07 -22.42
CA ALA A 294 -21.13 -12.64 -23.54
C ALA A 294 -19.91 -13.47 -23.08
N ILE A 295 -19.27 -13.08 -21.97
CA ILE A 295 -18.11 -13.81 -21.43
C ILE A 295 -18.55 -15.11 -20.74
N MET A 296 -19.64 -15.09 -19.96
CA MET A 296 -20.14 -16.28 -19.26
C MET A 296 -20.70 -17.36 -20.20
N GLN A 297 -21.12 -17.02 -21.42
CA GLN A 297 -21.60 -18.01 -22.42
C GLN A 297 -20.48 -18.87 -23.01
N HIS A 298 -19.21 -18.47 -22.87
CA HIS A 298 -18.07 -19.15 -23.48
C HIS A 298 -17.18 -19.89 -22.48
N LEU A 299 -17.48 -19.82 -21.19
CA LEU A 299 -16.79 -20.58 -20.15
C LEU A 299 -17.58 -21.86 -19.93
N ALA A 300 -16.94 -22.99 -20.21
CA ALA A 300 -17.55 -24.30 -20.04
C ALA A 300 -17.62 -24.61 -18.54
N PHE A 301 -18.83 -24.53 -17.97
CA PHE A 301 -19.14 -25.11 -16.67
C PHE A 301 -19.40 -26.61 -16.80
#